data_AF-A0A7S4T8R2-F1
#
_entry.id   AF-A0A7S4T8R2-F1
#
_cell.length_a   1.000
_cell.length_b   1.000
_cell.length_c   1.000
_cell.angle_alpha   90.00
_cell.angle_beta   90.00
_cell.angle_gamma   90.00
#
_symmetry.space_group_name_H-M   'P 1'
#
loop_
_entity.id
_entity.type
_entity.pdbx_description
1 polymer ?
#
loop_
_entity_poly.entity_id
_entity_poly.type
_entity_poly.pdbx_seq_one_letter_code
_entity_poly.pdbx_strand_id
1 'polypeptide(L)'
;MSLIIFGAHYFSCADENCVFDSVLVHLVRIMTFMCFASLIFTSSVIMNVIYGIMTGIGTIDRMKRQFAGTTYQDDNDAIPLKDIFGIGGYYTWPFPIDPVFDDYDFVMGFSTPQRLLREQSLFAGDDQSNIEV
;
A
#
# COMPACT_ATOMS: atom_id res chain seq x y z
N MET A 1 -19.71 -4.38 -9.92
CA MET A 1 -21.08 -4.92 -9.74
C MET A 1 -22.11 -4.11 -10.52
N SER A 2 -22.25 -2.80 -10.29
CA SER A 2 -23.22 -1.95 -11.03
C SER A 2 -23.04 -1.98 -12.56
N LEU A 3 -21.82 -1.90 -13.08
CA LEU A 3 -21.53 -1.95 -14.53
C LEU A 3 -22.01 -3.23 -15.22
N ILE A 4 -21.93 -4.37 -14.55
CA ILE A 4 -22.32 -5.68 -15.10
C ILE A 4 -23.85 -5.77 -15.15
N ILE A 5 -24.54 -5.23 -14.14
CA ILE A 5 -26.01 -5.16 -14.09
C ILE A 5 -26.55 -4.23 -15.18
N PHE A 6 -25.94 -3.05 -15.37
CA PHE A 6 -26.32 -2.14 -16.45
C PHE A 6 -26.00 -2.71 -17.84
N GLY A 7 -24.86 -3.39 -18.00
CA GLY A 7 -24.50 -4.07 -19.25
C GLY A 7 -25.46 -5.22 -19.59
N ALA A 8 -25.87 -6.02 -18.60
CA ALA A 8 -26.84 -7.09 -18.77
C ALA A 8 -28.24 -6.57 -19.12
N HIS A 9 -28.70 -5.49 -18.47
CA HIS A 9 -29.96 -4.83 -18.83
C HIS A 9 -29.92 -4.17 -20.22
N TYR A 10 -28.75 -3.69 -20.66
CA TYR A 10 -28.57 -3.10 -21.99
C TYR A 10 -28.53 -4.16 -23.11
N PHE A 11 -27.92 -5.33 -22.86
CA PHE A 11 -27.79 -6.41 -23.85
C PHE A 11 -28.98 -7.39 -23.86
N SER A 12 -29.70 -7.56 -22.76
CA SER A 12 -30.85 -8.48 -22.64
C SER A 12 -32.21 -7.76 -22.65
N CYS A 13 -32.35 -6.69 -23.45
CA CYS A 13 -33.65 -6.06 -23.69
C CYS A 13 -34.55 -7.07 -24.43
N ALA A 14 -35.55 -7.59 -23.71
CA ALA A 14 -36.42 -8.69 -24.12
C ALA A 14 -37.88 -8.24 -24.35
N ASP A 15 -38.11 -7.01 -24.83
CA ASP A 15 -39.45 -6.52 -25.17
C ASP A 15 -39.48 -5.62 -26.42
N GLU A 16 -40.61 -5.61 -27.13
CA GLU A 16 -40.74 -5.17 -28.53
C GLU A 16 -40.70 -3.64 -28.73
N ASN A 17 -40.68 -2.85 -27.64
CA ASN A 17 -40.64 -1.38 -27.68
C ASN A 17 -39.43 -0.78 -26.94
N CYS A 18 -38.23 -1.35 -27.10
CA CYS A 18 -36.97 -0.82 -26.53
C CYS A 18 -36.58 0.53 -27.15
N VAL A 19 -37.31 1.60 -26.85
CA VAL A 19 -36.94 2.98 -27.16
C VAL A 19 -36.05 3.48 -26.03
N PHE A 20 -34.75 3.23 -26.12
CA PHE A 20 -33.80 3.92 -25.25
C PHE A 20 -33.71 5.37 -25.69
N ASP A 21 -33.93 6.30 -24.77
CA ASP A 21 -33.57 7.69 -24.99
C ASP A 21 -32.06 7.74 -25.32
N SER A 22 -31.71 8.35 -26.45
CA SER A 22 -30.33 8.41 -26.97
C SER A 22 -29.35 8.90 -25.91
N VAL A 23 -29.84 9.77 -25.02
CA VAL A 23 -29.12 10.30 -23.86
C VAL A 23 -28.62 9.19 -22.92
N LEU A 24 -29.45 8.18 -22.64
CA LEU A 24 -29.12 7.11 -21.68
C LEU A 24 -28.05 6.16 -22.25
N VAL A 25 -28.09 5.89 -23.55
CA VAL A 25 -27.06 5.12 -24.27
C VAL A 25 -25.70 5.80 -24.18
N HIS A 26 -25.66 7.11 -24.45
CA HIS A 26 -24.43 7.89 -24.39
C HIS A 26 -23.87 7.98 -22.96
N LEU A 27 -24.74 8.11 -21.96
CA LEU A 27 -24.35 8.17 -20.56
C LEU A 27 -23.68 6.86 -20.10
N VAL A 28 -24.25 5.70 -20.44
CA VAL A 28 -23.65 4.39 -20.10
C VAL A 28 -22.30 4.22 -20.79
N ARG A 29 -22.16 4.62 -22.06
CA ARG A 29 -20.87 4.57 -22.77
C ARG A 29 -19.81 5.42 -22.06
N ILE A 30 -20.13 6.68 -21.74
CA ILE A 30 -19.18 7.57 -21.03
C ILE A 30 -18.80 6.98 -19.68
N MET A 31 -19.76 6.45 -18.92
CA MET A 31 -19.49 5.79 -17.64
C MET A 31 -18.59 4.56 -17.79
N THR A 32 -18.82 3.70 -18.77
CA THR A 32 -17.95 2.54 -19.03
C THR A 32 -16.53 2.97 -19.37
N PHE A 33 -16.35 3.99 -20.23
CA PHE A 33 -15.03 4.53 -20.57
C PHE A 33 -14.30 5.10 -19.34
N MET A 34 -14.99 5.89 -18.51
CA MET A 34 -14.39 6.43 -17.29
C MET A 34 -13.99 5.31 -16.32
N CYS A 35 -14.80 4.26 -16.18
CA CYS A 35 -14.46 3.13 -15.33
C CYS A 35 -13.25 2.34 -15.86
N PHE A 36 -13.17 2.05 -17.17
CA PHE A 36 -11.97 1.41 -17.73
C PHE A 36 -10.72 2.27 -17.55
N ALA A 37 -10.82 3.58 -17.77
CA ALA A 37 -9.71 4.51 -17.54
C ALA A 37 -9.26 4.48 -16.06
N SER A 38 -10.20 4.50 -15.11
CA SER A 38 -9.88 4.40 -13.68
C SER A 38 -9.23 3.06 -13.32
N LEU A 39 -9.70 1.94 -13.87
CA LEU A 39 -9.14 0.63 -13.60
C LEU A 39 -7.70 0.51 -14.10
N ILE A 40 -7.44 0.97 -15.32
CA ILE A 40 -6.09 1.01 -15.90
C ILE A 40 -5.17 1.86 -15.03
N PHE A 41 -5.62 3.06 -14.65
CA PHE A 41 -4.84 3.96 -13.81
C PHE A 41 -4.53 3.34 -12.43
N THR A 42 -5.54 2.81 -11.75
CA THR A 42 -5.34 2.16 -10.44
C THR A 42 -4.43 0.95 -10.54
N SER A 43 -4.53 0.17 -11.63
CA SER A 43 -3.65 -0.98 -11.88
C SER A 43 -2.19 -0.55 -12.01
N SER A 44 -1.92 0.55 -12.73
CA SER A 44 -0.56 1.11 -12.84
C SER A 44 0.02 1.56 -11.50
N VAL A 45 -0.81 2.15 -10.63
CA VAL A 45 -0.37 2.54 -9.28
C VAL A 45 -0.10 1.31 -8.42
N ILE A 46 -0.99 0.31 -8.44
CA ILE A 46 -0.82 -0.94 -7.69
C ILE A 46 0.45 -1.67 -8.11
N MET A 47 0.73 -1.78 -9.41
CA MET A 47 1.93 -2.43 -9.92
C MET A 47 3.22 -1.77 -9.40
N ASN A 48 3.24 -0.44 -9.34
CA ASN A 48 4.38 0.30 -8.79
C ASN A 48 4.63 -0.01 -7.30
N VAL A 49 3.55 -0.15 -6.52
CA VAL A 49 3.65 -0.50 -5.09
C VAL A 49 4.11 -1.94 -4.91
N ILE A 50 3.51 -2.89 -5.64
CA ILE A 50 3.90 -4.32 -5.57
C ILE A 50 5.37 -4.49 -5.94
N TYR A 51 5.84 -3.80 -6.98
CA TYR A 51 7.25 -3.83 -7.37
C TYR A 51 8.16 -3.31 -6.23
N GLY A 52 7.76 -2.25 -5.53
CA GLY A 52 8.51 -1.74 -4.38
C GLY A 52 8.57 -2.72 -3.22
N ILE A 53 7.48 -3.46 -2.96
CA ILE A 53 7.44 -4.51 -1.93
C ILE A 53 8.38 -5.66 -2.32
N MET A 54 8.33 -6.12 -3.57
CA MET A 54 9.13 -7.25 -4.05
C MET A 54 10.64 -6.95 -4.10
N THR A 55 11.02 -5.71 -4.39
CA THR A 55 12.44 -5.32 -4.53
C THR A 55 13.01 -4.66 -3.29
N GLY A 56 12.16 -4.31 -2.32
CA GLY A 56 12.54 -3.53 -1.14
C GLY A 56 12.84 -2.06 -1.41
N ILE A 57 12.70 -1.59 -2.66
CA ILE A 57 13.05 -0.24 -3.08
C ILE A 57 11.78 0.61 -3.20
N GLY A 58 11.62 1.57 -2.29
CA GLY A 58 10.53 2.55 -2.32
C GLY A 58 10.61 3.50 -3.52
N THR A 59 9.50 4.17 -3.84
CA THR A 59 9.42 5.10 -5.00
C THR A 59 10.46 6.24 -4.92
N ILE A 60 10.73 6.77 -3.73
CA ILE A 60 11.74 7.81 -3.50
C ILE A 60 13.14 7.28 -3.78
N ASP A 61 13.43 6.05 -3.34
CA ASP A 61 14.74 5.46 -3.51
C ASP A 61 15.03 5.14 -4.99
N ARG A 62 14.00 4.71 -5.74
CA ARG A 62 14.08 4.57 -7.20
C ARG A 62 14.46 5.89 -7.89
N MET A 63 13.85 7.00 -7.49
CA MET A 63 14.17 8.32 -8.05
C MET A 63 15.61 8.72 -7.72
N LYS A 64 16.06 8.54 -6.47
CA LYS A 64 17.44 8.84 -6.07
C LYS A 64 18.46 8.02 -6.87
N ARG A 65 18.21 6.72 -7.07
CA ARG A 65 19.09 5.84 -7.86
C ARG A 65 19.15 6.23 -9.33
N GLN A 66 18.04 6.70 -9.90
CA GLN A 66 18.04 7.22 -11.28
C GLN A 66 18.95 8.44 -11.44
N PHE A 67 19.07 9.29 -10.43
CA PHE A 67 20.01 10.42 -10.43
C PHE A 67 21.44 10.02 -10.08
N ALA A 68 21.63 9.01 -9.23
CA ALA A 68 22.95 8.56 -8.79
C ALA A 68 23.65 7.59 -9.78
N GLY A 69 22.91 7.02 -10.74
CA GLY A 69 23.46 6.08 -11.74
C GLY A 69 23.78 4.69 -11.21
N THR A 70 23.34 4.34 -9.99
CA THR A 70 23.66 3.09 -9.27
C THR A 70 22.55 2.04 -9.34
N THR A 71 21.89 1.89 -10.50
CA THR A 71 20.70 1.03 -10.67
C THR A 71 20.93 -0.45 -10.36
N TYR A 72 22.18 -0.93 -10.35
CA TYR A 72 22.51 -2.36 -10.30
C TYR A 72 23.25 -2.82 -9.03
N GLN A 73 23.46 -1.95 -8.03
CA GLN A 73 24.51 -2.19 -7.04
C GLN A 73 24.07 -2.79 -5.68
N ASP A 74 22.77 -3.00 -5.41
CA ASP A 74 22.34 -3.58 -4.13
C ASP A 74 21.33 -4.72 -4.29
N ASP A 75 21.70 -5.87 -3.75
CA ASP A 75 20.83 -7.00 -3.44
C ASP A 75 19.92 -6.62 -2.25
N ASN A 76 18.95 -5.75 -2.49
CA ASN A 76 17.94 -5.45 -1.47
C ASN A 76 16.98 -6.64 -1.36
N ASP A 77 16.78 -7.12 -0.13
CA ASP A 77 15.81 -8.17 0.15
C ASP A 77 14.37 -7.63 0.04
N ALA A 78 13.46 -8.52 -0.37
CA ALA A 78 12.04 -8.21 -0.42
C ALA A 78 11.53 -7.81 0.98
N ILE A 79 10.73 -6.74 1.07
CA ILE A 79 10.16 -6.32 2.35
C ILE A 79 9.16 -7.38 2.80
N PRO A 80 9.35 -7.98 3.99
CA PRO A 80 8.43 -9.00 4.45
C PRO A 80 7.06 -8.38 4.74
N LEU A 81 5.99 -9.05 4.31
CA LEU A 81 4.62 -8.55 4.45
C LEU A 81 4.21 -8.27 5.91
N LYS A 82 4.84 -8.94 6.89
CA LYS A 82 4.65 -8.70 8.33
C LYS A 82 5.10 -7.29 8.76
N ASP A 83 6.05 -6.67 8.06
CA ASP A 83 6.53 -5.33 8.38
C ASP A 83 5.62 -4.25 7.75
N ILE A 84 4.69 -4.65 6.88
CA ILE A 84 3.69 -3.77 6.24
C ILE A 84 2.33 -3.91 6.93
N PHE A 85 1.86 -5.15 7.11
CA PHE A 85 0.53 -5.47 7.63
C PHE A 85 0.53 -5.85 9.12
N GLY A 86 1.70 -5.92 9.76
CA GLY A 86 1.85 -6.33 11.14
C GLY A 86 1.77 -7.84 11.36
N ILE A 87 1.82 -8.23 12.64
CA ILE A 87 1.77 -9.63 13.13
C ILE A 87 0.33 -10.08 13.40
N GLY A 88 -0.65 -9.19 13.22
CA GLY A 88 -2.06 -9.51 13.33
C GLY A 88 -2.48 -10.67 12.41
N GLY A 89 -3.62 -11.28 12.72
CA GLY A 89 -4.15 -12.37 11.88
C GLY A 89 -4.39 -11.89 10.44
N TYR A 90 -4.18 -12.76 9.44
CA TYR A 90 -4.30 -12.41 8.01
C TYR A 90 -5.64 -11.76 7.61
N TYR A 91 -6.70 -11.97 8.40
CA TYR A 91 -8.00 -11.35 8.19
C TYR A 91 -8.03 -9.85 8.50
N THR A 92 -7.07 -9.30 9.25
CA THR A 92 -7.00 -7.86 9.55
C THR A 92 -6.34 -7.07 8.42
N TRP A 93 -5.56 -7.73 7.56
CA TRP A 93 -4.82 -7.11 6.46
C TRP A 93 -5.67 -6.29 5.46
N PRO A 94 -6.88 -6.72 5.05
CA PRO A 94 -7.71 -5.93 4.14
C PRO A 94 -8.44 -4.77 4.81
N PHE A 95 -8.42 -4.66 6.15
CA PHE A 95 -9.12 -3.60 6.87
C PHE A 95 -8.17 -2.46 7.24
N PRO A 96 -8.66 -1.20 7.25
CA PRO A 96 -7.87 -0.05 7.68
C PRO A 96 -7.80 0.00 9.21
N ILE A 97 -7.18 -1.01 9.82
CA ILE A 97 -6.92 -1.11 11.25
C ILE A 97 -5.43 -0.86 11.47
N ASP A 98 -5.09 -0.17 12.55
CA ASP A 98 -3.70 0.08 12.91
C ASP A 98 -2.97 -1.25 13.20
N PRO A 99 -1.99 -1.65 12.37
CA PRO A 99 -1.28 -2.92 12.54
C PRO A 99 -0.34 -2.89 13.75
N VAL A 100 -0.20 -4.03 14.40
CA VAL A 100 0.78 -4.21 15.50
C VAL A 100 2.04 -4.86 14.92
N PHE A 101 3.19 -4.22 15.14
CA PHE A 101 4.51 -4.66 14.66
C PHE A 101 5.35 -5.29 15.78
N ASP A 102 6.30 -6.16 15.43
CA ASP A 102 7.24 -6.78 16.39
C ASP A 102 8.23 -5.72 16.91
N ASP A 103 8.83 -5.03 15.95
CA ASP A 103 9.82 -3.99 16.16
C ASP A 103 9.33 -2.73 15.46
N TYR A 104 8.57 -1.94 16.20
CA TYR A 104 8.00 -0.68 15.72
C TYR A 104 9.08 0.29 15.25
N ASP A 105 10.23 0.32 15.94
CA ASP A 105 11.29 1.27 15.64
C ASP A 105 12.05 0.89 14.36
N PHE A 106 12.20 -0.41 14.09
CA PHE A 106 12.74 -0.91 12.83
C PHE A 106 11.85 -0.52 11.64
N VAL A 107 10.53 -0.74 11.75
CA VAL A 107 9.58 -0.43 10.67
C VAL A 107 9.46 1.07 10.42
N MET A 108 9.41 1.87 11.50
CA MET A 108 9.24 3.32 11.39
C MET A 108 10.54 4.06 11.06
N GLY A 109 11.70 3.45 11.30
CA GLY A 109 13.01 4.06 11.07
C GLY A 109 13.39 5.17 12.04
N PHE A 110 12.64 5.32 13.14
CA PHE A 110 12.96 6.21 14.25
C PHE A 110 12.49 5.60 15.57
N SER A 111 13.21 5.90 16.65
CA SER A 111 12.85 5.42 17.98
C SER A 111 11.87 6.36 18.67
N THR A 112 10.91 5.77 19.37
CA THR A 112 9.98 6.54 20.20
C THR A 112 10.71 7.20 21.38
N PRO A 113 10.31 8.43 21.78
CA PRO A 113 10.98 9.15 22.86
C PRO A 113 10.90 8.41 24.20
N GLN A 114 9.84 7.65 24.46
CA GLN A 114 9.73 6.86 25.70
C GLN A 114 10.79 5.76 25.78
N ARG A 115 11.18 5.15 24.65
CA ARG A 115 12.24 4.14 24.61
C ARG A 115 13.60 4.77 24.83
N LEU A 116 13.89 5.89 24.16
CA LEU A 116 15.15 6.63 24.34
C LEU A 116 15.37 7.05 25.80
N LEU A 117 14.33 7.56 26.47
CA LEU A 117 14.40 7.93 27.88
C LEU A 117 14.63 6.71 28.79
N ARG A 118 14.03 5.55 28.47
CA ARG A 118 14.27 4.29 29.21
C ARG A 118 15.71 3.83 29.06
N GLU A 119 16.26 3.83 27.84
CA GLU A 119 17.64 3.45 27.59
C GLU A 119 18.62 4.40 28.30
N GLN A 120 18.39 5.71 28.26
CA GLN A 120 19.18 6.70 29.02
C GLN A 120 19.16 6.43 30.54
N SER A 121 17.99 6.08 31.11
CA SER A 121 17.90 5.76 32.54
C SER A 121 18.64 4.48 32.95
N LEU A 122 18.75 3.51 32.03
CA LEU A 122 19.51 2.27 32.25
C LEU A 122 21.01 2.53 32.18
N PHE A 123 21.48 3.31 31.20
CA PHE A 123 22.89 3.72 31.12
C PHE A 123 23.32 4.59 32.31
N ALA A 124 22.46 5.47 32.80
CA ALA A 124 22.75 6.30 33.97
C ALA A 124 22.81 5.49 35.29
N GLY A 125 22.13 4.35 35.36
CA GLY A 125 22.17 3.45 36.52
C GLY A 125 23.42 2.56 36.57
N ASP A 126 23.96 2.18 35.42
CA ASP A 126 25.13 1.26 35.32
C ASP A 126 26.46 1.95 35.66
N ASP A 127 26.51 3.29 35.55
CA ASP A 127 27.64 4.11 35.97
C ASP A 127 27.77 4.20 37.52
N GLN A 128 26.69 3.96 38.27
CA GLN A 128 26.74 3.91 39.74
C GLN A 128 27.22 2.55 40.27
N SER A 129 27.03 1.45 39.54
CA SER A 129 27.49 0.12 39.94
C SER A 129 28.96 -0.17 39.63
N ASN A 130 29.60 0.61 38.75
CA ASN A 130 31.04 0.48 38.45
C ASN A 130 31.97 1.30 39.35
N ILE A 131 31.43 2.05 40.33
CA ILE A 131 32.22 2.84 41.30
C ILE A 131 32.32 2.15 42.67
N GLU A 132 31.56 1.08 42.90
CA GLU A 132 31.67 0.23 44.11
C GLU A 132 32.43 -1.08 43.83
N VAL A 133 33.72 -0.99 43.48
CA VAL A 133 34.72 -2.07 43.66
C VAL A 133 36.05 -1.48 44.11
#